data_AF-A0A6N6VAS1-F1
#
_entry.id   AF-A0A6N6VAS1-F1
#
_cell.length_a   1.000
_cell.length_b   1.000
_cell.length_c   1.000
_cell.angle_alpha   90.00
_cell.angle_beta   90.00
_cell.angle_gamma   90.00
#
_symmetry.space_group_name_H-M   'P 1'
#
loop_
_entity.id
_entity.type
_entity.pdbx_description
1 polymer ?
#
loop_
_entity_poly.entity_id
_entity_poly.type
_entity_poly.pdbx_seq_one_letter_code
_entity_poly.pdbx_strand_id
1 'polypeptide(L)'
;MNANKNKFFIFKIGFDLLSAISIILILTIITLNFYINGHLHGQFEMGFHVESNQIYLLSFLIILIILSSITSFLLGRINNNN
;
A
#
# COMPACT_ATOMS: atom_id res chain seq x y z
N MET A 1 -25.86 19.39 6.35
CA MET A 1 -25.08 18.16 6.09
C MET A 1 -24.50 17.69 7.42
N ASN A 2 -24.77 16.46 7.85
CA ASN A 2 -24.51 15.99 9.22
C ASN A 2 -22.99 15.89 9.50
N ALA A 3 -22.47 16.54 10.53
CA ALA A 3 -21.02 16.68 10.77
C ALA A 3 -20.28 15.33 10.91
N ASN A 4 -20.97 14.29 11.38
CA ASN A 4 -20.42 12.93 11.47
C ASN A 4 -20.25 12.25 10.11
N LYS A 5 -21.17 12.44 9.15
CA LYS A 5 -21.02 11.89 7.78
C LYS A 5 -19.77 12.43 7.09
N ASN A 6 -19.47 13.72 7.32
CA ASN A 6 -18.29 14.35 6.74
C ASN A 6 -16.98 13.77 7.32
N LYS A 7 -16.95 13.44 8.61
CA LYS A 7 -15.79 12.80 9.25
C LYS A 7 -15.53 11.40 8.70
N PHE A 8 -16.56 10.54 8.63
CA PHE A 8 -16.41 9.18 8.08
C PHE A 8 -15.95 9.19 6.62
N PHE A 9 -16.45 10.13 5.83
CA PHE A 9 -16.02 10.32 4.45
C PHE A 9 -14.52 10.69 4.35
N ILE A 10 -14.05 11.61 5.18
CA ILE A 10 -12.63 12.00 5.22
C ILE A 10 -11.74 10.82 5.65
N PHE A 11 -12.13 10.08 6.69
CA PHE A 11 -11.36 8.91 7.13
C PHE A 11 -11.28 7.83 6.05
N LYS A 12 -12.39 7.55 5.36
CA LYS A 12 -12.42 6.61 4.24
C LYS A 12 -11.40 6.99 3.17
N ILE A 13 -11.41 8.26 2.74
CA ILE A 13 -10.44 8.79 1.77
C ILE A 13 -9.00 8.62 2.28
N GLY A 14 -8.76 8.88 3.58
CA GLY A 14 -7.44 8.67 4.18
C GLY A 14 -6.95 7.23 4.05
N PHE A 15 -7.80 6.24 4.33
CA PHE A 15 -7.45 4.83 4.17
C PHE A 15 -7.30 4.41 2.69
N ASP A 16 -8.10 4.95 1.79
CA ASP A 16 -7.94 4.72 0.35
C ASP A 16 -6.61 5.29 -0.17
N LEU A 17 -6.20 6.47 0.30
CA LEU A 17 -4.91 7.06 -0.05
C LEU A 17 -3.74 6.28 0.56
N LEU A 18 -3.89 5.81 1.80
CA LEU A 18 -2.86 5.04 2.48
C LEU A 18 -2.57 3.71 1.77
N SER A 19 -3.61 3.01 1.29
CA SER A 19 -3.43 1.80 0.49
C SER A 19 -2.77 2.11 -0.86
N ALA A 20 -3.20 3.18 -1.55
CA ALA A 20 -2.60 3.59 -2.81
C ALA A 20 -1.10 3.94 -2.69
N ILE A 21 -0.73 4.72 -1.67
CA ILE A 21 0.68 5.08 -1.39
C ILE A 21 1.50 3.81 -1.11
N SER A 22 0.95 2.88 -0.34
CA SER A 22 1.63 1.61 -0.03
C SER A 22 1.90 0.77 -1.29
N ILE A 23 0.95 0.72 -2.23
CA ILE A 23 1.14 0.04 -3.53
C ILE A 23 2.26 0.73 -4.34
N ILE A 24 2.26 2.06 -4.39
CA ILE A 24 3.30 2.83 -5.08
C ILE A 24 4.68 2.55 -4.46
N LEU A 25 4.78 2.48 -3.14
CA LEU A 25 6.02 2.13 -2.44
C LEU A 25 6.50 0.73 -2.80
N ILE A 26 5.62 -0.27 -2.85
CA ILE A 26 5.96 -1.64 -3.28
C ILE A 26 6.53 -1.62 -4.71
N LEU A 27 5.84 -0.96 -5.65
CA LEU A 27 6.32 -0.85 -7.04
C LEU A 27 7.66 -0.13 -7.13
N THR A 28 7.88 0.88 -6.29
CA THR A 28 9.14 1.64 -6.22
C THR A 28 10.28 0.75 -5.72
N ILE A 29 10.05 -0.02 -4.64
CA ILE A 29 11.04 -0.98 -4.11
C ILE A 29 11.41 -2.00 -5.18
N ILE A 30 10.41 -2.57 -5.86
CA ILE A 30 10.62 -3.55 -6.94
C ILE A 30 11.44 -2.93 -8.07
N THR A 31 11.05 -1.74 -8.54
CA THR A 31 11.74 -1.04 -9.65
C THR A 31 13.17 -0.70 -9.28
N LEU A 32 13.40 -0.20 -8.07
CA LEU A 32 14.74 0.13 -7.58
C LEU A 32 15.61 -1.12 -7.46
N ASN A 33 15.04 -2.23 -6.99
CA ASN A 33 15.75 -3.50 -6.88
C ASN A 33 16.18 -4.03 -8.26
N PHE A 34 15.29 -3.95 -9.25
CA PHE A 34 15.64 -4.25 -10.66
C PHE A 34 16.71 -3.31 -11.21
N TYR A 35 16.61 -2.01 -10.93
CA TYR A 35 17.59 -1.03 -11.41
C TYR A 35 18.98 -1.28 -10.83
N ILE A 36 19.08 -1.47 -9.50
CA ILE A 36 20.35 -1.73 -8.81
C ILE A 36 20.97 -3.04 -9.32
N ASN A 37 20.21 -4.14 -9.32
CA ASN A 37 20.76 -5.44 -9.72
C ASN A 37 21.09 -5.50 -11.23
N GLY A 38 20.22 -4.93 -12.07
CA GLY A 38 20.44 -4.87 -13.51
C GLY A 38 21.62 -3.97 -13.90
N HIS A 39 21.80 -2.83 -13.21
CA HIS A 39 22.88 -1.89 -13.53
C HIS A 39 24.23 -2.30 -12.95
N LEU A 40 24.28 -2.88 -11.73
CA LEU A 40 25.54 -3.19 -11.03
C LEU A 40 26.07 -4.59 -11.33
N HIS A 41 25.22 -5.59 -11.54
CA HIS A 41 25.66 -6.99 -11.68
C HIS A 41 25.59 -7.51 -13.12
N GLY A 42 25.05 -6.75 -14.07
CA GLY A 42 24.94 -7.14 -15.49
C GLY A 42 24.06 -8.38 -15.74
N GLN A 43 23.42 -8.90 -14.70
CA GLN A 43 22.51 -10.03 -14.74
C GLN A 43 21.09 -9.50 -14.57
N PHE A 44 20.36 -9.40 -15.68
CA PHE A 44 18.95 -9.07 -15.66
C PHE A 44 18.15 -10.35 -15.41
N GLU A 45 18.11 -10.80 -14.16
CA GLU A 45 17.15 -11.83 -13.75
C GLU A 45 15.77 -11.19 -13.62
N MET A 46 14.81 -11.58 -14.48
CA MET A 46 13.39 -11.26 -14.26
C MET A 46 12.90 -12.06 -13.03
N GLY A 47 13.10 -11.51 -11.84
CA GLY A 47 12.75 -12.14 -10.58
C GLY A 47 12.88 -11.21 -9.37
N PHE A 48 12.29 -11.61 -8.25
CA PHE A 48 12.35 -10.86 -6.99
C PHE A 48 13.52 -11.37 -6.13
N HIS A 49 14.69 -10.74 -6.22
CA HIS A 49 15.76 -10.98 -5.26
C HIS A 49 15.62 -10.00 -4.10
N VAL A 50 14.89 -10.38 -3.05
CA VAL A 50 14.64 -9.50 -1.91
C VAL A 50 15.62 -9.84 -0.80
N GLU A 51 16.48 -8.89 -0.43
CA GLU A 51 17.33 -9.07 0.75
C GLU A 51 16.47 -9.16 2.02
N SER A 52 16.96 -9.90 3.03
CA SER A 52 16.23 -10.19 4.28
C SER A 52 15.51 -8.96 4.88
N ASN A 53 16.16 -7.79 4.90
CA ASN A 53 15.57 -6.59 5.49
C ASN A 53 14.41 -5.99 4.65
N GLN A 54 14.48 -6.13 3.33
CA GLN A 54 13.43 -5.65 2.42
C GLN A 54 12.17 -6.52 2.49
N ILE A 55 12.30 -7.81 2.85
CA ILE A 55 11.15 -8.74 3.03
C ILE A 55 10.24 -8.25 4.17
N TYR A 56 10.81 -7.78 5.28
CA TYR A 56 10.03 -7.26 6.40
C TYR A 56 9.24 -6.01 6.01
N LEU A 57 9.88 -5.08 5.28
CA LEU A 57 9.22 -3.86 4.79
C LEU A 57 8.09 -4.21 3.79
N LEU A 58 8.35 -5.10 2.83
CA LEU A 58 7.37 -5.54 1.85
C LEU A 58 6.15 -6.18 2.52
N SER A 59 6.40 -7.08 3.48
CA SER A 59 5.35 -7.78 4.23
C SER A 59 4.51 -6.81 5.05
N PHE A 60 5.15 -5.83 5.70
CA PHE A 60 4.46 -4.77 6.43
C PHE A 60 3.55 -3.94 5.50
N LEU A 61 4.04 -3.53 4.33
CA LEU A 61 3.25 -2.75 3.36
C LEU A 61 2.05 -3.54 2.84
N ILE A 62 2.19 -4.84 2.60
CA ILE A 62 1.07 -5.72 2.20
C ILE A 62 0.01 -5.77 3.30
N ILE A 63 0.41 -5.99 4.55
CA ILE A 63 -0.53 -6.02 5.69
C ILE A 63 -1.22 -4.66 5.83
N LEU A 64 -0.48 -3.56 5.67
CA LEU A 64 -1.01 -2.20 5.73
C LEU A 64 -2.08 -1.97 4.64
N ILE A 65 -1.84 -2.42 3.40
CA ILE A 65 -2.82 -2.34 2.31
C ILE A 65 -4.10 -3.09 2.67
N ILE A 66 -3.98 -4.31 3.19
CA ILE A 66 -5.13 -5.16 3.55
C ILE A 66 -5.95 -4.48 4.65
N LEU A 67 -5.31 -4.07 5.75
CA LEU A 67 -5.98 -3.42 6.86
C LEU A 67 -6.63 -2.10 6.45
N SER A 68 -5.94 -1.29 5.65
CA SER A 68 -6.46 -0.02 5.14
C SER A 68 -7.68 -0.23 4.25
N SER A 69 -7.63 -1.22 3.36
CA SER A 69 -8.74 -1.53 2.44
C SER A 69 -9.97 -2.07 3.18
N ILE A 70 -9.78 -2.97 4.15
CA ILE A 70 -10.88 -3.48 5.00
C ILE A 70 -11.51 -2.33 5.80
N THR A 71 -10.68 -1.47 6.38
CA THR A 71 -11.16 -0.34 7.18
C THR A 71 -11.94 0.65 6.32
N SER A 72 -11.43 1.03 5.16
CA SER A 72 -12.13 1.88 4.20
C SER A 72 -13.49 1.30 3.78
N PHE A 73 -13.54 0.00 3.48
CA PHE A 73 -14.77 -0.71 3.12
C PHE A 73 -15.81 -0.66 4.25
N LEU A 74 -15.40 -0.95 5.49
CA LEU A 74 -16.26 -0.90 6.66
C LEU A 74 -16.80 0.53 6.90
N LEU A 75 -15.94 1.55 6.80
CA LEU A 75 -16.36 2.95 6.94
C LEU A 75 -17.39 3.35 5.88
N GLY A 76 -17.19 2.94 4.63
CA GLY A 76 -18.16 3.18 3.56
C GLY A 76 -19.53 2.56 3.84
N ARG A 77 -19.55 1.33 4.38
CA ARG A 77 -20.79 0.63 4.74
C ARG A 77 -21.51 1.29 5.91
N ILE A 78 -20.78 1.70 6.94
CA ILE A 78 -21.35 2.40 8.11
C ILE A 78 -21.92 3.77 7.70
N ASN A 79 -21.24 4.51 6.82
CA ASN A 79 -21.71 5.81 6.35
C ASN A 79 -22.98 5.72 5.48
N ASN A 80 -23.18 4.64 4.74
CA ASN A 80 -24.38 4.42 3.91
C ASN A 80 -25.59 3.92 4.70
N ASN A 81 -25.37 3.23 5.84
CA ASN A 81 -26.43 2.71 6.70
C ASN A 81 -26.97 3.73 7.74
N ASN A 82 -26.30 4.88 7.89
CA ASN A 82 -26.72 6.03 8.73
C ASN A 82 -27.18 7.22 7.87
#